data_AF-A0A7C0ZI78-F1
#
_entry.id   AF-A0A7C0ZI78-F1
#
_cell.length_a   1.000
_cell.length_b   1.000
_cell.length_c   1.000
_cell.angle_alpha   90.00
_cell.angle_beta   90.00
_cell.angle_gamma   90.00
#
_symmetry.space_group_name_H-M   'P 1'
#
loop_
_entity.id
_entity.type
_entity.pdbx_description
1 polymer ?
#
loop_
_entity_poly.entity_id
_entity_poly.type
_entity_poly.pdbx_seq_one_letter_code
_entity_poly.pdbx_strand_id
1 'polypeptide(L)'
;MEKRTIILSKRHNEVKVAVLEDNELVEYYAEREDLNNIVGYIFKGRISAVRRELQGIFVDIGGDIDGFLPLSDYHFARKGREPKVGEEIIVQVTKEPYGTKGPRLTMVITIPGRYMVLMPYVKSVGVSKKIEDKKERRRLQSLSRKILPRGMGAI
;
A
#
# COMPACT_ATOMS: atom_id res chain seq x y z
N MET A 1 1.37 14.47 31.23
CA MET A 1 1.20 13.69 30.00
C MET A 1 -0.26 13.27 29.98
N GLU A 2 -1.02 13.72 28.98
CA GLU A 2 -2.41 13.29 28.79
C GLU A 2 -2.45 11.77 28.63
N LYS A 3 -3.40 11.12 29.32
CA LYS A 3 -3.49 9.66 29.34
C LYS A 3 -4.23 9.21 28.09
N ARG A 4 -3.51 8.62 27.13
CA ARG A 4 -4.11 8.01 25.95
C ARG A 4 -4.50 6.56 26.22
N THR A 5 -5.77 6.22 26.01
CA THR A 5 -6.29 4.86 26.20
C THR A 5 -6.93 4.36 24.91
N ILE A 6 -6.59 3.14 24.50
CA ILE A 6 -7.21 2.47 23.34
C ILE A 6 -8.12 1.37 23.88
N ILE A 7 -9.41 1.44 23.54
CA ILE A 7 -10.42 0.44 23.90
C ILE A 7 -10.75 -0.36 22.65
N LEU A 8 -10.61 -1.68 22.74
CA LEU A 8 -10.93 -2.64 21.69
C LEU A 8 -12.14 -3.46 22.12
N SER A 9 -13.17 -3.50 21.27
CA SER A 9 -14.34 -4.35 21.46
C SER A 9 -14.52 -5.24 20.23
N LYS A 10 -14.34 -6.55 20.39
CA LYS A 10 -14.64 -7.55 19.35
C LYS A 10 -15.98 -8.25 19.65
N ARG A 11 -16.91 -8.21 18.70
CA ARG A 11 -18.13 -9.03 18.65
C ARG A 11 -18.09 -9.90 17.39
N HIS A 12 -19.00 -10.88 17.28
CA HIS A 12 -18.96 -11.95 16.27
C HIS A 12 -18.62 -11.49 14.83
N ASN A 13 -19.07 -10.31 14.37
CA ASN A 13 -18.75 -9.77 13.03
C ASN A 13 -18.30 -8.29 13.07
N GLU A 14 -17.82 -7.79 14.21
CA GLU A 14 -17.50 -6.36 14.34
C GLU A 14 -16.34 -6.12 15.31
N VAL A 15 -15.34 -5.38 14.83
CA VAL A 15 -14.26 -4.84 15.65
C VAL A 15 -14.47 -3.34 15.77
N LYS A 16 -14.59 -2.86 17.01
CA LYS A 16 -14.66 -1.44 17.35
C LYS A 16 -13.40 -1.01 18.09
N VAL A 17 -12.85 0.13 17.70
CA VAL A 17 -11.70 0.76 18.35
C VAL A 17 -12.10 2.17 18.77
N ALA A 18 -11.95 2.49 20.05
CA ALA A 18 -12.13 3.85 20.57
C ALA A 18 -10.80 4.34 21.14
N VAL A 19 -10.40 5.55 20.76
CA VAL A 19 -9.23 6.25 21.31
C VAL A 19 -9.74 7.33 22.24
N LEU A 20 -9.35 7.24 23.50
CA LEU A 20 -9.66 8.23 24.52
C LEU A 20 -8.41 9.05 24.86
N GLU A 21 -8.57 10.36 25.00
CA GLU A 21 -7.60 11.27 25.62
C GLU A 21 -8.26 11.87 26.86
N ASP A 22 -7.65 11.67 28.03
CA ASP A 22 -8.20 12.12 29.33
C ASP A 22 -9.67 11.73 29.57
N ASN A 23 -10.01 10.51 29.13
CA ASN A 23 -11.33 9.90 29.21
C ASN A 23 -12.40 10.53 28.28
N GLU A 24 -12.01 11.44 27.39
CA GLU A 24 -12.84 11.96 26.30
C GLU A 24 -12.57 11.17 25.01
N LEU A 25 -13.62 10.83 24.28
CA LEU A 25 -13.51 10.11 23.00
C LEU A 25 -13.04 11.05 21.89
N VAL A 26 -11.89 10.76 21.30
CA VAL A 26 -11.28 11.58 20.24
C VAL A 26 -11.29 10.91 18.86
N GLU A 27 -11.17 9.58 18.80
CA GLU A 27 -11.23 8.82 17.53
C GLU A 27 -12.07 7.54 17.75
N TYR A 28 -12.89 7.17 16.76
CA TYR A 28 -13.71 5.94 16.78
C TYR A 28 -13.66 5.25 15.42
N TYR A 29 -13.34 3.96 15.45
CA TYR A 29 -13.26 3.08 14.28
C TYR A 29 -14.18 1.89 14.49
N ALA A 30 -14.88 1.48 13.43
CA ALA A 30 -15.67 0.26 13.41
C ALA A 30 -15.47 -0.45 12.08
N GLU A 31 -15.07 -1.71 12.13
CA GLU A 31 -14.87 -2.58 10.98
C GLU A 31 -15.76 -3.80 11.13
N ARG A 32 -16.49 -4.16 10.07
CA ARG A 32 -17.28 -5.38 10.01
C ARG A 32 -16.50 -6.46 9.26
N GLU A 33 -16.50 -7.68 9.78
CA GLU A 33 -15.75 -8.80 9.18
C GLU A 33 -16.24 -9.18 7.77
N ASP A 34 -17.42 -8.69 7.34
CA ASP A 34 -18.04 -9.04 6.05
C ASP A 34 -17.40 -8.36 4.82
N LEU A 35 -16.41 -7.48 5.01
CA LEU A 35 -15.70 -6.81 3.92
C LEU A 35 -14.31 -7.45 3.73
N ASN A 36 -14.23 -8.46 2.85
CA ASN A 36 -12.98 -9.03 2.35
C ASN A 36 -12.22 -8.04 1.44
N ASN A 37 -11.91 -6.85 1.96
CA ASN A 37 -11.14 -5.84 1.24
C ASN A 37 -9.65 -6.15 1.39
N ILE A 38 -9.06 -6.65 0.30
CA ILE A 38 -7.64 -6.95 0.22
C ILE A 38 -6.80 -5.78 -0.32
N VAL A 39 -7.41 -4.62 -0.61
CA VAL A 39 -6.69 -3.44 -1.11
C VAL A 39 -5.68 -2.98 -0.08
N GLY A 40 -4.46 -2.73 -0.54
CA GLY A 40 -3.33 -2.34 0.30
C GLY A 40 -2.57 -3.53 0.88
N TYR A 41 -3.12 -4.75 0.85
CA TYR A 41 -2.41 -5.94 1.31
C TYR A 41 -1.20 -6.21 0.42
N ILE A 42 -0.12 -6.68 1.05
CA ILE A 42 1.15 -6.99 0.40
C ILE A 42 1.34 -8.49 0.42
N PHE A 43 1.56 -9.08 -0.75
CA PHE A 43 1.75 -10.51 -0.92
C PHE A 43 3.12 -10.81 -1.53
N LYS A 44 3.67 -11.97 -1.20
CA LYS A 44 4.69 -12.63 -2.01
C LYS A 44 3.98 -13.53 -3.01
N GLY A 45 3.88 -13.09 -4.26
CA GLY A 45 3.22 -13.82 -5.33
C GLY A 45 4.20 -14.53 -6.26
N ARG A 46 3.69 -15.46 -7.06
CA ARG A 46 4.45 -16.19 -8.09
C ARG A 46 3.94 -15.82 -9.47
N ILE A 47 4.84 -15.47 -10.40
CA ILE A 47 4.45 -15.20 -11.79
C ILE A 47 3.93 -16.49 -12.42
N SER A 48 2.64 -16.52 -12.75
CA SER A 48 1.99 -17.66 -13.41
C SER A 48 2.11 -17.54 -14.94
N ALA A 49 2.03 -16.32 -15.47
CA ALA A 49 2.10 -16.06 -16.89
C ALA A 49 2.61 -14.64 -17.22
N VAL A 50 3.27 -14.51 -18.36
CA VAL A 50 3.61 -13.22 -18.97
C VAL A 50 2.86 -13.12 -20.29
N ARG A 51 2.16 -12.01 -20.53
CA ARG A 51 1.41 -11.73 -21.77
C ARG A 51 1.82 -10.36 -22.30
N ARG A 52 2.75 -10.35 -23.27
CA ARG A 52 3.32 -9.11 -23.82
C ARG A 52 2.28 -8.31 -24.62
N GLU A 53 1.33 -9.00 -25.24
CA GLU A 53 0.23 -8.40 -26.00
C GLU A 53 -0.67 -7.55 -25.09
N LEU A 54 -0.84 -8.00 -23.84
CA LEU A 54 -1.62 -7.29 -22.82
C LEU A 54 -0.78 -6.33 -21.98
N GLN A 55 0.53 -6.23 -22.26
CA GLN A 55 1.49 -5.48 -21.44
C GLN A 55 1.37 -5.84 -19.94
N GLY A 56 1.20 -7.13 -19.66
CA GLY A 56 0.81 -7.63 -18.33
C GLY A 56 1.50 -8.92 -17.91
N ILE A 57 1.60 -9.07 -16.59
CA ILE A 57 2.10 -10.24 -15.88
C ILE A 57 0.97 -10.71 -14.98
N PHE A 58 0.65 -11.99 -15.03
CA PHE A 58 -0.30 -12.62 -14.12
C PHE A 58 0.47 -13.24 -12.95
N VAL A 59 -0.02 -12.99 -11.75
CA VAL A 59 0.67 -13.33 -10.50
C VAL A 59 -0.31 -14.05 -9.59
N ASP A 60 0.00 -15.28 -9.27
CA ASP A 60 -0.70 -16.04 -8.23
C ASP A 60 -0.32 -15.46 -6.86
N ILE A 61 -1.34 -15.05 -6.10
CA ILE A 61 -1.24 -14.55 -4.72
C ILE A 61 -2.04 -15.39 -3.72
N GLY A 62 -2.53 -16.57 -4.13
CA GLY A 62 -3.35 -17.47 -3.32
C GLY A 62 -4.86 -17.20 -3.37
N GLY A 63 -5.33 -16.39 -4.31
CA GLY A 63 -6.77 -16.18 -4.56
C GLY A 63 -7.30 -17.05 -5.70
N ASP A 64 -8.61 -17.01 -5.94
CA ASP A 64 -9.25 -17.82 -6.98
C ASP A 64 -8.82 -17.45 -8.41
N ILE A 65 -8.41 -16.19 -8.62
CA ILE A 65 -7.99 -15.65 -9.92
C ILE A 65 -6.68 -14.88 -9.73
N ASP A 66 -5.71 -15.16 -10.60
CA ASP A 66 -4.43 -14.46 -10.63
C ASP A 66 -4.60 -12.94 -10.73
N GLY A 67 -3.75 -12.22 -9.99
CA GLY A 67 -3.69 -10.77 -10.07
C GLY A 67 -2.97 -10.28 -11.32
N PHE A 68 -3.42 -9.13 -11.84
CA PHE A 68 -2.80 -8.47 -12.99
C PHE A 68 -1.78 -7.42 -12.54
N LEU A 69 -0.51 -7.63 -12.88
CA LEU A 69 0.59 -6.69 -12.70
C LEU A 69 1.00 -6.08 -14.06
N PRO A 70 0.96 -4.74 -14.23
CA PRO A 70 1.46 -4.10 -15.44
C PRO A 70 2.94 -4.38 -15.67
N LEU A 71 3.33 -4.66 -16.93
CA LEU A 71 4.73 -4.91 -17.29
C LEU A 71 5.63 -3.69 -16.98
N SER A 72 5.09 -2.48 -17.10
CA SER A 72 5.74 -1.22 -16.71
C SER A 72 6.13 -1.19 -15.23
N ASP A 73 5.29 -1.70 -14.34
CA ASP A 73 5.54 -1.72 -12.90
C ASP A 73 6.69 -2.69 -12.57
N TYR A 74 6.71 -3.84 -13.24
CA TYR A 74 7.80 -4.80 -13.11
C TYR A 74 9.14 -4.20 -13.56
N HIS A 75 9.20 -3.58 -14.75
CA HIS A 75 10.44 -2.95 -15.24
C HIS A 75 10.85 -1.72 -14.42
N PHE A 76 9.88 -1.00 -13.85
CA PHE A 76 10.17 0.08 -12.92
C PHE A 76 10.86 -0.44 -11.66
N ALA A 77 10.35 -1.53 -11.06
CA ALA A 77 10.92 -2.14 -9.86
C ALA A 77 12.22 -2.91 -10.14
N ARG A 78 12.35 -3.53 -11.32
CA ARG A 78 13.47 -4.39 -11.72
C ARG A 78 14.02 -3.94 -13.08
N LYS A 79 14.67 -2.78 -13.09
CA LYS A 79 15.28 -2.19 -14.30
C LYS A 79 16.20 -3.17 -15.02
N GLY A 80 16.00 -3.30 -16.33
CA GLY A 80 16.83 -4.16 -17.20
C GLY A 80 16.60 -5.67 -17.02
N ARG A 81 15.58 -6.10 -16.28
CA ARG A 81 15.21 -7.51 -16.14
C ARG A 81 13.88 -7.79 -16.82
N GLU A 82 13.78 -8.98 -17.40
CA GLU A 82 12.54 -9.54 -17.92
C GLU A 82 11.86 -10.42 -16.86
N PRO A 83 10.53 -10.43 -16.79
CA PRO A 83 9.79 -11.34 -15.90
C PRO A 83 9.90 -12.78 -16.37
N LYS A 84 10.03 -13.71 -15.43
CA LYS A 84 10.05 -15.16 -15.72
C LYS A 84 8.89 -15.86 -15.03
N VAL A 85 8.24 -16.79 -15.74
CA VAL A 85 7.24 -17.67 -15.12
C VAL A 85 7.90 -18.47 -14.01
N GLY A 86 7.21 -18.59 -12.87
CA GLY A 86 7.69 -19.21 -11.64
C GLY A 86 8.46 -18.27 -10.69
N GLU A 87 8.85 -17.07 -11.14
CA GLU A 87 9.57 -16.09 -10.32
C GLU A 87 8.70 -15.55 -9.18
N GLU A 88 9.28 -15.46 -7.98
CA GLU A 88 8.61 -14.85 -6.82
C GLU A 88 8.85 -13.34 -6.78
N ILE A 89 7.78 -12.58 -6.56
CA ILE A 89 7.78 -11.12 -6.49
C ILE A 89 6.90 -10.63 -5.35
N ILE A 90 7.29 -9.49 -4.76
CA ILE A 90 6.46 -8.79 -3.79
C ILE A 90 5.54 -7.84 -4.56
N VAL A 91 4.24 -7.92 -4.28
CA VAL A 91 3.20 -7.13 -4.93
C VAL A 91 2.24 -6.57 -3.88
N GLN A 92 1.66 -5.41 -4.17
CA GLN A 92 0.59 -4.80 -3.38
C GLN A 92 -0.68 -4.73 -4.20
N VAL A 93 -1.82 -5.04 -3.59
CA VAL A 93 -3.13 -4.92 -4.24
C VAL A 93 -3.54 -3.45 -4.30
N THR A 94 -3.88 -2.98 -5.49
CA THR A 94 -4.33 -1.60 -5.77
C THR A 94 -5.81 -1.51 -6.13
N LYS A 95 -6.40 -2.60 -6.62
CA LYS A 95 -7.84 -2.74 -6.89
C LYS A 95 -8.28 -4.15 -6.59
N GLU A 96 -9.48 -4.28 -6.03
CA GLU A 96 -10.15 -5.55 -5.79
C GLU A 96 -10.41 -6.34 -7.10
N PRO A 97 -10.52 -7.67 -7.01
CA PRO A 97 -11.05 -8.46 -8.11
C PRO A 97 -12.49 -8.05 -8.43
N TYR A 98 -12.88 -8.16 -9.69
CA TYR A 98 -14.26 -7.90 -10.12
C TYR A 98 -14.68 -8.86 -11.24
N GLY A 99 -15.75 -9.61 -10.99
CA GLY A 99 -16.24 -10.64 -11.90
C GLY A 99 -15.16 -11.69 -12.16
N THR A 100 -14.76 -11.84 -13.43
CA THR A 100 -13.71 -12.77 -13.86
C THR A 100 -12.31 -12.15 -13.90
N LYS A 101 -12.16 -10.89 -13.48
CA LYS A 101 -10.86 -10.21 -13.44
C LYS A 101 -10.30 -10.29 -12.03
N GLY A 102 -9.10 -10.86 -11.90
CA GLY A 102 -8.35 -10.86 -10.65
C GLY A 102 -7.94 -9.44 -10.21
N PRO A 103 -7.36 -9.31 -9.01
CA PRO A 103 -7.00 -8.01 -8.45
C PRO A 103 -5.94 -7.29 -9.29
N ARG A 104 -5.93 -5.96 -9.25
CA ARG A 104 -4.83 -5.19 -9.86
C ARG A 104 -3.68 -5.08 -8.87
N LEU A 105 -2.49 -5.40 -9.32
CA LEU A 105 -1.27 -5.42 -8.53
C LEU A 105 -0.30 -4.31 -8.93
N THR A 106 0.59 -3.95 -8.01
CA THR A 106 1.77 -3.11 -8.26
C THR A 106 2.98 -3.66 -7.52
N MET A 107 4.18 -3.44 -8.06
CA MET A 107 5.44 -3.63 -7.32
C MET A 107 5.92 -2.34 -6.64
N VAL A 108 5.20 -1.23 -6.83
CA VAL A 108 5.44 0.04 -6.15
C VAL A 108 4.77 0.00 -4.77
N ILE A 109 5.46 -0.61 -3.81
CA ILE A 109 4.95 -0.77 -2.46
C ILE A 109 4.83 0.59 -1.76
N THR A 110 3.67 0.82 -1.14
CA THR A 110 3.36 1.99 -0.34
C THR A 110 2.88 1.58 1.05
N ILE A 111 3.36 2.28 2.07
CA ILE A 111 2.97 2.07 3.46
C ILE A 111 2.43 3.41 3.98
N PRO A 112 1.10 3.62 3.95
CA PRO A 112 0.50 4.86 4.41
C PRO A 112 0.55 4.95 5.94
N GLY A 113 1.03 6.08 6.45
CA GLY A 113 0.89 6.49 7.84
C GLY A 113 -0.01 7.73 7.96
N ARG A 114 -0.10 8.29 9.17
CA ARG A 114 -0.98 9.45 9.45
C ARG A 114 -0.62 10.69 8.64
N TYR A 115 0.68 10.94 8.43
CA TYR A 115 1.18 12.18 7.81
C TYR A 115 2.08 11.96 6.59
N MET A 116 2.44 10.71 6.31
CA MET A 116 3.45 10.35 5.31
C MET A 116 3.10 8.99 4.72
N VAL A 117 3.33 8.83 3.42
CA VAL A 117 3.30 7.52 2.75
C VAL A 117 4.72 7.11 2.45
N LEU A 118 5.22 6.04 3.09
CA LEU A 118 6.55 5.50 2.81
C LEU A 118 6.52 4.68 1.52
N MET A 119 7.54 4.86 0.68
CA MET A 119 7.75 4.11 -0.56
C MET A 119 9.12 3.42 -0.51
N PRO A 120 9.21 2.17 -0.01
CA PRO A 120 10.50 1.53 0.29
C PRO A 120 11.43 1.33 -0.92
N TYR A 121 10.88 1.25 -2.13
CA TYR A 121 11.64 0.94 -3.35
C TYR A 121 11.68 2.08 -4.36
N VAL A 122 11.21 3.28 -3.98
CA VAL A 122 11.18 4.46 -4.87
C VAL A 122 12.02 5.57 -4.25
N LYS A 123 13.03 6.06 -4.97
CA LYS A 123 13.90 7.14 -4.51
C LYS A 123 13.33 8.51 -4.86
N SER A 124 12.18 8.86 -4.30
CA SER A 124 11.53 10.15 -4.54
C SER A 124 10.89 10.71 -3.28
N VAL A 125 10.94 12.03 -3.12
CA VAL A 125 10.23 12.75 -2.05
C VAL A 125 9.21 13.68 -2.69
N GLY A 126 7.94 13.38 -2.46
CA GLY A 126 6.81 14.20 -2.86
C GLY A 126 6.28 15.05 -1.71
N VAL A 127 5.41 16.00 -2.04
CA VAL A 127 4.51 16.67 -1.09
C VAL A 127 3.16 16.77 -1.78
N SER A 128 2.10 16.44 -1.05
CA SER A 128 0.70 16.49 -1.52
C SER A 128 0.42 17.75 -2.35
N LYS A 129 -0.27 17.59 -3.48
CA LYS A 129 -0.67 18.71 -4.35
C LYS A 129 -1.62 19.70 -3.64
N LYS A 130 -2.27 19.27 -2.56
CA LYS A 130 -3.16 20.10 -1.74
C LYS A 130 -2.41 21.13 -0.86
N ILE A 131 -1.10 21.00 -0.70
CA ILE A 131 -0.26 21.96 0.04
C ILE A 131 0.34 22.92 -0.98
N GLU A 132 -0.22 24.12 -1.10
CA GLU A 132 0.17 25.07 -2.16
C GLU A 132 1.33 25.99 -1.75
N ASP A 133 1.49 26.29 -0.47
CA ASP A 133 2.56 27.16 0.04
C ASP A 133 3.96 26.57 -0.27
N LYS A 134 4.69 27.27 -1.14
CA LYS A 134 6.04 26.89 -1.56
C LYS A 134 7.03 26.78 -0.41
N LYS A 135 6.95 27.63 0.61
CA LYS A 135 7.84 27.59 1.78
C LYS A 135 7.58 26.33 2.59
N GLU A 136 6.31 26.02 2.82
CA GLU A 136 5.91 24.81 3.56
C GLU A 136 6.28 23.53 2.79
N ARG A 137 6.05 23.49 1.48
CA ARG A 137 6.48 22.37 0.63
C ARG A 137 7.98 22.10 0.75
N ARG A 138 8.82 23.15 0.73
CA ARG A 138 10.27 23.01 0.90
C ARG A 138 10.64 22.50 2.29
N ARG A 139 9.96 22.99 3.33
CA ARG A 139 10.16 22.55 4.72
C ARG A 139 9.86 21.06 4.87
N LEU A 140 8.71 20.61 4.36
CA LEU A 140 8.29 19.20 4.41
C LEU A 140 9.25 18.29 3.63
N GLN A 141 9.64 18.67 2.41
CA GLN A 141 10.62 17.91 1.62
C GLN A 141 11.97 17.74 2.37
N SER A 142 12.45 18.82 3.00
CA SER A 142 13.69 18.80 3.78
C SER A 142 13.57 17.88 4.99
N LEU A 143 12.44 17.93 5.72
CA LEU A 143 12.19 17.08 6.87
C LEU A 143 12.13 15.60 6.46
N SER A 144 11.37 15.26 5.41
CA SER A 144 11.25 13.90 4.92
C SER A 144 12.61 13.32 4.53
N ARG A 145 13.46 14.09 3.83
CA ARG A 145 14.80 13.63 3.45
C ARG A 145 15.71 13.31 4.64
N LYS A 146 15.52 13.97 5.78
CA LYS A 146 16.34 13.73 6.99
C LYS A 146 15.98 12.42 7.69
N ILE A 147 14.71 12.03 7.63
CA ILE A 147 14.20 10.85 8.35
C ILE A 147 14.15 9.59 7.48
N LEU A 148 14.20 9.73 6.15
CA LEU A 148 14.08 8.60 5.24
C LEU A 148 15.33 7.71 5.24
N PRO A 149 15.17 6.38 5.35
CA PRO A 149 16.26 5.44 5.15
C PRO A 149 16.85 5.55 3.73
N ARG A 150 18.12 5.14 3.59
CA ARG A 150 18.84 5.20 2.31
C ARG A 150 18.09 4.41 1.24
N GLY A 151 17.81 5.07 0.12
CA GLY A 151 17.22 4.44 -1.06
C GLY A 151 15.68 4.34 -1.04
N MET A 152 15.03 4.88 -0.01
CA MET A 152 13.58 4.96 0.10
C MET A 152 13.07 6.37 -0.26
N GLY A 153 11.77 6.46 -0.42
CA GLY A 153 11.05 7.69 -0.72
C GLY A 153 9.82 7.84 0.13
N ALA A 154 9.18 8.99 0.02
CA ALA A 154 7.90 9.24 0.66
C ALA A 154 7.10 10.33 -0.05
N ILE A 155 5.81 10.38 0.26
CA ILE A 155 4.88 11.46 -0.12
C ILE A 155 4.28 12.05 1.16
#